data_AF-A0A3P7K8J1-F1
#
_entry.id   AF-A0A3P7K8J1-F1
#
_cell.length_a   1.000
_cell.length_b   1.000
_cell.length_c   1.000
_cell.angle_alpha   90.00
_cell.angle_beta   90.00
_cell.angle_gamma   90.00
#
_symmetry.space_group_name_H-M   'P 1'
#
loop_
_entity.id
_entity.type
_entity.pdbx_description
1 polymer ?
#
loop_
_entity_poly.entity_id
_entity_poly.type
_entity_poly.pdbx_seq_one_letter_code
_entity_poly.pdbx_strand_id
1 'polypeptide(L)'
;GHVNPAVTTALFILGKISFIHSLLYCVAQTLGAACGAGIMYIVHSEAINAFDGGVRAISGPNATGIIFASFPQPYLSNTGAFIDQMAGTSLIGLFVGFCCEPKNQIPRNLMPVLFGIIATTISICCGLNMGSPVNPASDFGGRIFASSVGYGVQLFT
;
A
#
# COMPACT_ATOMS: atom_id res chain seq x y z
N GLY A 1 15.37 0.75 2.22
CA GLY A 1 14.93 1.05 0.84
C GLY A 1 13.67 1.91 0.89
N HIS A 2 13.21 2.48 -0.23
CA HIS A 2 12.04 3.37 -0.20
C HIS A 2 10.74 2.60 0.06
N VAL A 3 10.60 1.38 -0.49
CA VAL A 3 9.47 0.43 -0.31
C VAL A 3 8.08 1.05 -0.59
N ASN A 4 8.05 2.24 -1.18
CA ASN A 4 6.85 3.01 -1.46
C ASN A 4 7.14 3.93 -2.67
N PRO A 5 6.38 3.77 -3.78
CA PRO A 5 6.53 4.62 -4.95
C PRO A 5 6.30 6.09 -4.66
N ALA A 6 5.43 6.44 -3.71
CA ALA A 6 5.22 7.84 -3.33
C ALA A 6 6.47 8.47 -2.70
N VAL A 7 7.16 7.73 -1.82
CA VAL A 7 8.45 8.16 -1.24
C VAL A 7 9.54 8.25 -2.31
N THR A 8 9.56 7.28 -3.24
CA THR A 8 10.48 7.30 -4.38
C THR A 8 10.27 8.52 -5.26
N THR A 9 9.02 8.84 -5.59
CA THR A 9 8.64 10.03 -6.37
C THR A 9 9.00 11.33 -5.64
N ALA A 10 8.77 11.41 -4.33
CA ALA A 10 9.18 12.57 -3.54
C ALA A 10 10.71 12.79 -3.60
N LEU A 11 11.50 11.73 -3.45
CA LEU A 11 12.97 11.82 -3.58
C LEU A 11 13.42 12.20 -4.99
N PHE A 12 12.71 11.76 -6.03
CA PHE A 12 12.96 12.18 -7.40
C PHE A 12 12.69 13.68 -7.59
N ILE A 13 11.54 14.18 -7.12
CA ILE A 13 11.18 15.61 -7.18
C ILE A 13 12.20 16.48 -6.43
N LEU A 14 12.71 15.99 -5.30
CA LEU A 14 13.74 16.67 -4.50
C LEU A 14 15.16 16.54 -5.10
N GLY A 15 15.32 15.93 -6.29
CA GLY A 15 16.61 15.77 -6.95
C GLY A 15 17.58 14.80 -6.25
N LYS A 16 17.07 13.91 -5.38
CA LYS A 16 17.88 12.94 -4.61
C LYS A 16 18.14 11.65 -5.39
N ILE A 17 17.34 11.35 -6.41
CA ILE A 17 17.50 10.19 -7.29
C ILE A 17 17.22 10.58 -8.75
N SER A 18 17.83 9.89 -9.71
CA SER A 18 17.56 10.10 -11.14
C SER A 18 16.20 9.52 -11.56
N PHE A 19 15.66 9.97 -12.70
CA PHE A 19 14.42 9.45 -13.27
C PHE A 19 14.44 7.92 -13.52
N ILE A 20 15.50 7.39 -14.13
CA ILE A 20 15.61 5.95 -14.42
C ILE A 20 15.60 5.12 -13.13
N HIS A 21 16.37 5.55 -12.12
CA HIS A 21 16.33 4.90 -10.82
C HIS A 21 14.94 4.98 -10.17
N SER A 22 14.23 6.10 -10.26
CA SER A 22 12.87 6.19 -9.69
C SER A 22 11.92 5.17 -10.33
N LEU A 23 11.97 5.02 -11.66
CA LEU A 23 11.17 4.05 -12.39
C LEU A 23 11.50 2.61 -11.99
N LEU A 24 12.79 2.25 -11.95
CA LEU A 24 13.23 0.91 -11.54
C LEU A 24 12.83 0.59 -10.10
N TYR A 25 12.91 1.57 -9.19
CA TYR A 25 12.42 1.42 -7.82
C TYR A 25 10.92 1.13 -7.78
N CYS A 26 10.09 1.89 -8.53
CA CYS A 26 8.65 1.67 -8.59
C CYS A 26 8.31 0.27 -9.13
N VAL A 27 8.97 -0.18 -10.19
CA VAL A 27 8.76 -1.52 -10.77
C VAL A 27 9.14 -2.60 -9.77
N ALA A 28 10.33 -2.52 -9.18
CA ALA A 28 10.81 -3.52 -8.21
C ALA A 28 9.90 -3.59 -6.97
N GLN A 29 9.42 -2.45 -6.48
CA GLN A 29 8.51 -2.38 -5.34
C GLN A 29 7.16 -3.03 -5.66
N THR A 30 6.56 -2.73 -6.81
CA THR A 30 5.29 -3.31 -7.23
C THR A 30 5.40 -4.82 -7.44
N LEU A 31 6.47 -5.31 -8.07
CA LEU A 31 6.71 -6.74 -8.24
C LEU A 31 6.92 -7.44 -6.89
N GLY A 32 7.68 -6.82 -5.98
CA GLY A 32 7.86 -7.33 -4.62
C GLY A 32 6.54 -7.42 -3.86
N ALA A 33 5.67 -6.41 -3.97
CA ALA A 33 4.35 -6.41 -3.36
C ALA A 33 3.43 -7.49 -3.95
N ALA A 34 3.44 -7.69 -5.27
CA ALA A 34 2.69 -8.77 -5.93
C ALA A 34 3.16 -10.16 -5.47
N CYS A 35 4.47 -10.38 -5.35
CA CYS A 35 5.02 -11.62 -4.79
C CYS A 35 4.61 -11.81 -3.32
N GLY A 36 4.63 -10.75 -2.52
CA GLY A 36 4.18 -10.78 -1.13
C GLY A 36 2.70 -11.15 -1.00
N ALA A 37 1.84 -10.57 -1.84
CA ALA A 37 0.43 -10.94 -1.94
C ALA A 37 0.25 -12.43 -2.30
N GLY A 38 1.06 -12.95 -3.22
CA GLY A 38 1.05 -14.37 -3.58
C GLY A 38 1.45 -15.30 -2.44
N ILE A 39 2.48 -14.95 -1.67
CA ILE A 39 2.86 -15.69 -0.47
C ILE A 39 1.69 -15.71 0.53
N MET A 40 1.08 -14.55 0.79
CA MET A 40 -0.05 -14.46 1.73
C MET A 40 -1.27 -15.24 1.24
N TYR A 41 -1.54 -15.26 -0.06
CA TYR A 41 -2.60 -16.10 -0.65
C TYR A 41 -2.34 -17.59 -0.45
N ILE A 42 -1.10 -18.06 -0.64
CA ILE A 42 -0.75 -19.47 -0.40
C ILE A 42 -0.96 -19.82 1.07
N VAL A 43 -0.42 -19.00 1.99
CA VAL A 43 -0.52 -19.18 3.43
C VAL A 43 -1.98 -19.25 3.90
N HIS A 44 -2.88 -18.46 3.30
CA HIS A 44 -4.28 -18.37 3.70
C HIS A 44 -5.24 -19.08 2.74
N SER A 45 -4.75 -19.87 1.79
CA SER A 45 -5.55 -20.42 0.69
C SER A 45 -6.75 -21.25 1.18
N GLU A 46 -6.53 -22.11 2.17
CA GLU A 46 -7.60 -22.91 2.80
C GLU A 46 -8.62 -22.05 3.53
N ALA A 47 -8.16 -21.04 4.28
CA ALA A 47 -9.04 -20.13 5.01
C ALA A 47 -9.89 -19.27 4.06
N ILE A 48 -9.29 -18.76 2.99
CA ILE A 48 -9.99 -17.99 1.95
C ILE A 48 -11.05 -18.88 1.30
N ASN A 49 -10.69 -20.09 0.87
CA ASN A 49 -11.63 -21.04 0.24
C ASN A 49 -12.78 -21.45 1.17
N ALA A 50 -12.50 -21.67 2.46
CA ALA A 50 -13.51 -22.00 3.43
C ALA A 50 -14.51 -20.86 3.67
N PHE A 51 -14.04 -19.60 3.58
CA PHE A 51 -14.87 -18.41 3.81
C PHE A 51 -15.68 -18.00 2.57
N ASP A 52 -15.05 -17.96 1.39
CA ASP A 52 -15.69 -17.49 0.16
C ASP A 52 -16.30 -18.59 -0.71
N GLY A 53 -16.15 -19.86 -0.31
CA GLY A 53 -16.66 -21.01 -1.06
C GLY A 53 -16.00 -21.22 -2.42
N GLY A 54 -14.80 -20.67 -2.62
CA GLY A 54 -14.07 -20.68 -3.88
C GLY A 54 -14.44 -19.54 -4.83
N VAL A 55 -15.35 -18.63 -4.44
CA VAL A 55 -15.78 -17.51 -5.28
C VAL A 55 -15.01 -16.24 -4.92
N ARG A 56 -14.12 -15.81 -5.81
CA ARG A 56 -13.25 -14.64 -5.62
C ARG A 56 -13.99 -13.33 -5.87
N ALA A 57 -14.76 -12.88 -4.87
CA ALA A 57 -15.51 -11.63 -4.92
C ALA A 57 -14.76 -10.46 -4.25
N ILE A 58 -14.95 -9.25 -4.80
CA ILE A 58 -14.42 -7.99 -4.23
C ILE A 58 -15.44 -7.24 -3.36
N SER A 59 -16.73 -7.59 -3.47
CA SER A 59 -17.82 -7.00 -2.70
C SER A 59 -18.88 -8.04 -2.34
N GLY A 60 -19.64 -7.78 -1.27
CA GLY A 60 -20.60 -8.71 -0.70
C GLY A 60 -20.12 -9.35 0.61
N PRO A 61 -20.99 -10.17 1.25
CA PRO A 61 -20.76 -10.66 2.61
C PRO A 61 -19.55 -11.60 2.73
N ASN A 62 -19.23 -12.33 1.67
CA ASN A 62 -18.12 -13.29 1.63
C ASN A 62 -16.96 -12.81 0.75
N ALA A 63 -16.87 -11.51 0.48
CA ALA A 63 -15.80 -10.96 -0.35
C ALA A 63 -14.45 -11.00 0.38
N THR A 64 -13.43 -11.45 -0.34
CA THR A 64 -12.06 -11.62 0.18
C THR A 64 -11.05 -10.73 -0.54
N GLY A 65 -11.47 -9.94 -1.54
CA GLY A 65 -10.58 -9.05 -2.30
C GLY A 65 -9.86 -8.01 -1.44
N ILE A 66 -10.46 -7.60 -0.31
CA ILE A 66 -9.89 -6.63 0.64
C ILE A 66 -8.58 -7.11 1.30
N ILE A 67 -8.30 -8.41 1.26
CA ILE A 67 -7.03 -8.98 1.76
C ILE A 67 -5.85 -8.48 0.93
N PHE A 68 -6.05 -8.21 -0.37
CA PHE A 68 -4.99 -7.90 -1.32
C PHE A 68 -4.94 -6.44 -1.74
N ALA A 69 -6.07 -5.73 -1.66
CA ALA A 69 -6.18 -4.36 -2.11
C ALA A 69 -7.18 -3.57 -1.27
N SER A 70 -7.05 -2.25 -1.28
CA SER A 70 -7.94 -1.35 -0.57
C SER A 70 -9.15 -0.97 -1.43
N PHE A 71 -10.33 -0.82 -0.82
CA PHE A 71 -11.53 -0.35 -1.53
C PHE A 71 -12.18 0.79 -0.77
N PRO A 72 -12.70 1.82 -1.47
CA PRO A 72 -13.41 2.89 -0.82
C PRO A 72 -14.69 2.37 -0.16
N GLN A 73 -15.04 2.96 0.99
CA GLN A 73 -16.33 2.68 1.62
C GLN A 73 -17.49 3.19 0.76
N PRO A 74 -18.70 2.60 0.86
CA PRO A 74 -19.83 2.94 -0.01
C PRO A 74 -20.26 4.41 0.03
N TYR A 75 -19.97 5.12 1.13
CA TYR A 75 -20.30 6.53 1.31
C TYR A 75 -19.24 7.49 0.73
N LEU A 76 -18.08 6.98 0.32
CA LEU A 76 -16.93 7.79 -0.07
C LEU A 76 -16.92 8.04 -1.58
N SER A 77 -16.87 9.31 -1.98
CA SER A 77 -16.71 9.70 -3.38
C SER A 77 -15.26 9.53 -3.85
N ASN A 78 -15.03 9.42 -5.16
CA ASN A 78 -13.69 9.37 -5.74
C ASN A 78 -12.83 10.59 -5.37
N THR A 79 -13.44 11.78 -5.32
CA THR A 79 -12.77 13.01 -4.86
C THR A 79 -12.39 12.92 -3.38
N GLY A 80 -13.29 12.40 -2.55
CA GLY A 80 -13.02 12.16 -1.12
C GLY A 80 -11.87 11.16 -0.91
N ALA A 81 -11.89 10.05 -1.64
CA ALA A 81 -10.83 9.04 -1.63
C ALA A 81 -9.48 9.62 -2.08
N PHE A 82 -9.47 10.45 -3.12
CA PHE A 82 -8.25 11.12 -3.57
C PHE A 82 -7.66 12.03 -2.48
N ILE A 83 -8.50 12.86 -1.84
CA ILE A 83 -8.07 13.76 -0.76
C ILE A 83 -7.55 12.95 0.45
N ASP A 84 -8.27 11.89 0.83
CA ASP A 84 -7.89 10.98 1.92
C ASP A 84 -6.51 10.36 1.69
N GLN A 85 -6.26 9.80 0.51
CA GLN A 85 -4.97 9.18 0.19
C GLN A 85 -3.85 10.19 0.04
N MET A 86 -4.15 11.38 -0.49
CA MET A 86 -3.17 12.46 -0.55
C MET A 86 -2.75 12.90 0.86
N ALA A 87 -3.71 13.06 1.78
CA ALA A 87 -3.44 13.44 3.16
C ALA A 87 -2.62 12.37 3.91
N GLY A 88 -3.05 11.11 3.86
CA GLY A 88 -2.34 10.00 4.52
C GLY A 88 -0.92 9.79 3.98
N THR A 89 -0.75 9.86 2.66
CA THR A 89 0.58 9.72 2.02
C THR A 89 1.49 10.91 2.37
N SER A 90 0.94 12.12 2.47
CA SER A 90 1.69 13.31 2.89
C SER A 90 2.19 13.19 4.33
N LEU A 91 1.40 12.61 5.23
CA LEU A 91 1.83 12.35 6.62
C LEU A 91 3.01 11.36 6.67
N ILE A 92 2.97 10.27 5.89
CA ILE A 92 4.11 9.36 5.75
C ILE A 92 5.34 10.13 5.25
N GLY A 93 5.19 10.92 4.19
CA GLY A 93 6.28 11.72 3.63
C GLY A 93 6.90 12.68 4.65
N LEU A 94 6.06 13.38 5.42
CA LEU A 94 6.47 14.30 6.47
C LEU A 94 7.27 13.60 7.57
N PHE A 95 6.74 12.53 8.15
CA PHE A 95 7.41 11.84 9.26
C PHE A 95 8.65 11.06 8.81
N VAL A 96 8.63 10.44 7.63
CA VAL A 96 9.83 9.82 7.05
C VAL A 96 10.90 10.89 6.76
N GLY A 97 10.50 12.05 6.22
CA GLY A 97 11.39 13.18 6.02
C GLY A 97 12.00 13.68 7.33
N PHE A 98 11.19 13.84 8.37
CA PHE A 98 11.66 14.19 9.72
C PHE A 98 12.65 13.16 10.26
N CYS A 99 12.35 11.87 10.18
CA CYS A 99 13.26 10.82 10.64
C CYS A 99 14.59 10.80 9.88
N CYS A 100 14.55 11.08 8.58
CA CYS A 100 15.74 11.05 7.71
C CYS A 100 16.55 12.35 7.73
N GLU A 101 16.05 13.43 8.32
CA GLU A 101 16.75 14.72 8.38
C GLU A 101 17.95 14.64 9.34
N PRO A 102 19.19 14.83 8.85
CA PRO A 102 20.40 14.71 9.67
C PRO A 102 20.40 15.60 10.93
N LYS A 103 19.75 16.77 10.87
CA LYS A 103 19.66 17.69 12.01
C LYS A 103 18.89 17.12 13.20
N ASN A 104 18.01 16.14 12.98
CA ASN A 104 17.22 15.51 14.03
C ASN A 104 18.00 14.43 14.79
N GLN A 105 19.19 14.03 14.31
CA GLN A 105 20.13 13.13 15.01
C GLN A 105 19.51 11.80 15.48
N ILE A 106 18.51 11.30 14.78
CA ILE A 106 17.84 10.04 15.14
C ILE A 106 18.81 8.87 14.88
N PRO A 107 19.05 7.98 15.86
CA PRO A 107 19.89 6.81 15.68
C PRO A 107 19.38 5.88 14.57
N ARG A 108 20.28 5.46 13.66
CA ARG A 108 19.90 4.65 12.48
C ARG A 108 19.24 3.31 12.83
N ASN A 109 19.61 2.73 13.97
CA ASN A 109 19.05 1.47 14.47
C ASN A 109 17.57 1.61 14.91
N LEU A 110 17.09 2.82 15.20
CA LEU A 110 15.69 3.06 15.56
C LEU A 110 14.78 3.28 14.33
N MET A 111 15.35 3.57 13.15
CA MET A 111 14.57 3.89 11.95
C MET A 111 13.54 2.83 11.58
N PRO A 112 13.84 1.50 11.60
CA PRO A 112 12.85 0.49 11.25
C PRO A 112 11.65 0.50 12.20
N VAL A 113 11.89 0.64 13.50
CA VAL A 113 10.83 0.69 14.53
C VAL A 113 9.99 1.95 14.35
N LEU A 114 10.63 3.10 14.14
CA LEU A 114 9.93 4.37 13.93
C LEU A 114 9.05 4.33 12.68
N PHE A 115 9.56 3.84 11.54
CA PHE A 115 8.77 3.70 10.32
C PHE A 115 7.60 2.74 10.49
N GLY A 116 7.77 1.64 11.24
CA GLY A 116 6.67 0.73 11.58
C GLY A 116 5.58 1.40 12.42
N ILE A 117 5.97 2.17 13.45
CA ILE A 117 5.04 2.92 14.30
C ILE A 117 4.30 3.99 13.48
N ILE A 118 5.01 4.75 12.64
CA ILE A 118 4.42 5.77 11.76
C ILE A 118 3.37 5.14 10.84
N ALA A 119 3.73 4.07 10.12
CA ALA A 119 2.84 3.39 9.20
C ALA A 119 1.59 2.86 9.95
N THR A 120 1.79 2.17 11.07
CA THR A 120 0.69 1.63 11.88
C THR A 120 -0.24 2.72 12.41
N THR A 121 0.32 3.82 12.91
CA THR A 121 -0.46 4.94 13.45
C THR A 121 -1.32 5.58 12.38
N ILE A 122 -0.74 5.82 11.19
CA ILE A 122 -1.47 6.40 10.06
C ILE A 122 -2.57 5.45 9.59
N SER A 123 -2.33 4.14 9.53
CA SER A 123 -3.38 3.17 9.19
C SER A 123 -4.53 3.16 10.20
N ILE A 124 -4.25 3.35 11.49
CA ILE A 124 -5.30 3.44 12.53
C ILE A 124 -6.09 4.76 12.40
N CYS A 125 -5.41 5.89 12.21
CA CYS A 125 -6.05 7.20 12.16
C CYS A 125 -6.78 7.48 10.83
N CYS A 126 -6.26 6.97 9.71
CA CYS A 126 -6.74 7.27 8.36
C CYS A 126 -7.35 6.05 7.66
N GLY A 127 -7.57 4.94 8.38
CA GLY A 127 -8.06 3.68 7.80
C GLY A 127 -9.54 3.66 7.45
N LEU A 128 -10.37 4.52 8.05
CA LEU A 128 -11.83 4.40 7.99
C LEU A 128 -12.40 4.49 6.57
N ASN A 129 -11.87 5.41 5.75
CA ASN A 129 -12.43 5.73 4.43
C ASN A 129 -12.12 4.67 3.37
N MET A 130 -10.89 4.14 3.36
CA MET A 130 -10.48 3.16 2.35
C MET A 130 -9.32 2.26 2.77
N GLY A 131 -9.13 2.03 4.08
CA GLY A 131 -8.10 1.11 4.59
C GLY A 131 -6.67 1.65 4.62
N SER A 132 -6.46 2.92 4.26
CA SER A 132 -5.16 3.61 4.28
C SER A 132 -4.02 2.84 3.58
N PRO A 133 -4.12 2.55 2.27
CA PRO A 133 -3.03 1.89 1.56
C PRO A 133 -1.76 2.74 1.54
N VAL A 134 -1.88 4.07 1.30
CA VAL A 134 -0.81 5.10 1.38
C VAL A 134 0.53 4.74 0.71
N ASN A 135 0.50 3.71 -0.13
CA ASN A 135 1.64 3.08 -0.79
C ASN A 135 1.17 2.49 -2.12
N PRO A 136 1.48 3.15 -3.25
CA PRO A 136 1.04 2.67 -4.56
C PRO A 136 1.52 1.25 -4.91
N ALA A 137 2.71 0.84 -4.47
CA ALA A 137 3.21 -0.51 -4.77
C ALA A 137 2.43 -1.59 -4.03
N SER A 138 2.11 -1.34 -2.75
CA SER A 138 1.37 -2.30 -1.92
C SER A 138 -0.01 -2.55 -2.51
N ASP A 139 -0.74 -1.49 -2.83
CA ASP A 139 -2.11 -1.60 -3.35
C ASP A 139 -2.12 -2.12 -4.80
N PHE A 140 -1.34 -1.51 -5.69
CA PHE A 140 -1.33 -1.91 -7.11
C PHE A 140 -0.73 -3.30 -7.33
N GLY A 141 0.36 -3.64 -6.63
CA GLY A 141 0.96 -4.97 -6.71
C GLY A 141 0.01 -6.06 -6.20
N GLY A 142 -0.70 -5.79 -5.11
CA GLY A 142 -1.74 -6.68 -4.60
C GLY A 142 -2.90 -6.88 -5.59
N ARG A 143 -3.38 -5.81 -6.24
CA ARG A 143 -4.38 -5.91 -7.33
C ARG A 143 -3.90 -6.73 -8.51
N ILE A 144 -2.66 -6.55 -8.96
CA ILE A 144 -2.08 -7.34 -10.05
C ILE A 144 -2.14 -8.81 -9.69
N PHE A 145 -1.66 -9.19 -8.51
CA PHE A 145 -1.70 -10.57 -8.06
C PHE A 145 -3.14 -11.09 -7.94
N ALA A 146 -4.02 -10.37 -7.24
CA ALA A 146 -5.40 -10.78 -7.03
C ALA A 146 -6.15 -10.99 -8.36
N SER A 147 -5.94 -10.13 -9.35
CA SER A 147 -6.57 -10.29 -10.66
C SER A 147 -6.16 -11.60 -11.36
N SER A 148 -4.93 -12.05 -11.14
CA SER A 148 -4.41 -13.31 -11.69
C SER A 148 -4.98 -14.58 -11.04
N VAL A 149 -5.54 -14.49 -9.81
CA VAL A 149 -6.07 -15.64 -9.06
C VAL A 149 -7.60 -15.67 -8.98
N GLY A 150 -8.28 -14.95 -9.88
CA GLY A 150 -9.72 -15.11 -10.11
C GLY A 150 -10.59 -13.95 -9.66
N TYR A 151 -10.05 -12.91 -9.02
CA TYR A 151 -10.84 -11.71 -8.64
C TYR A 151 -11.18 -10.81 -9.84
N GLY A 152 -10.53 -11.01 -10.99
CA GLY A 152 -10.85 -10.33 -12.24
C GLY A 152 -10.38 -8.88 -12.33
N VAL A 153 -10.76 -8.22 -13.42
CA VAL A 153 -10.35 -6.83 -13.75
C VAL A 153 -11.13 -5.77 -12.98
N GLN A 154 -12.21 -6.17 -12.30
CA GLN A 154 -13.05 -5.30 -11.46
C GLN A 154 -12.25 -4.73 -10.28
N LEU A 155 -11.08 -5.29 -9.97
CA LEU A 155 -10.12 -4.70 -9.03
C LEU A 155 -9.62 -3.32 -9.45
N PHE A 156 -9.75 -2.91 -10.71
CA PHE A 156 -9.22 -1.65 -11.24
C PHE A 156 -10.30 -0.61 -11.56
N THR A 157 -11.55 -0.89 -11.19
CA THR A 157 -12.73 -0.05 -11.45
C THR A 157 -13.37 0.41 -10.16
#